data_AF-A0A8J5LDN1-F1
#
_entry.id   AF-A0A8J5LDN1-F1
#
_cell.length_a   1.000
_cell.length_b   1.000
_cell.length_c   1.000
_cell.angle_alpha   90.00
_cell.angle_beta   90.00
_cell.angle_gamma   90.00
#
_symmetry.space_group_name_H-M   'P 1'
#
loop_
_entity.id
_entity.type
_entity.pdbx_description
1 polymer ?
#
loop_
_entity_poly.entity_id
_entity_poly.type
_entity_poly.pdbx_seq_one_letter_code
_entity_poly.pdbx_strand_id
1 'polypeptide(L)'
;MKPHKHLHQTHYHSESSKDYKSHGMQQANFIPDNFNSLDQVISALRESGLESSNLILGIDFTKSNEWTGKHSFNRRSLHAIGDRPTPYEQAISIIGHTLSPFDEDNLIPCYGFGDASTRDHSVFSFYPDNHPCCGFEEVLSRYRKIVSHLNLSDNCSVMAWLLNSMEESVTTNVMFVETAKEMWDALRGMYSNDKNISRVFELYEKLFSLR
;
A
#
# COMPACT_ATOMS: atom_id res chain seq x y z
N MET A 1 20.71 32.69 58.98
CA MET A 1 22.16 32.54 58.69
C MET A 1 22.45 31.07 58.36
N LYS A 2 23.51 30.76 57.61
CA LYS A 2 24.14 29.41 57.54
C LYS A 2 25.35 29.36 58.50
N PRO A 3 25.82 28.18 58.94
CA PRO A 3 26.86 27.38 58.22
C PRO A 3 26.34 25.96 57.84
N HIS A 4 26.91 25.09 56.99
CA HIS A 4 28.30 24.74 56.56
C HIS A 4 29.11 23.95 57.63
N LYS A 5 29.99 22.96 57.39
CA LYS A 5 30.53 22.12 56.27
C LYS A 5 31.31 20.95 56.95
N HIS A 6 31.78 19.82 56.37
CA HIS A 6 31.70 19.04 55.11
C HIS A 6 32.40 17.67 55.39
N LEU A 7 32.01 16.55 54.73
CA LEU A 7 32.82 15.36 54.26
C LEU A 7 31.91 14.10 54.15
N HIS A 8 32.18 13.07 53.31
CA HIS A 8 33.25 12.84 52.32
C HIS A 8 32.70 12.11 51.06
N GLN A 9 33.57 11.79 50.09
CA GLN A 9 33.24 11.05 48.84
C GLN A 9 33.51 9.53 49.03
N THR A 10 33.18 8.63 48.09
CA THR A 10 33.93 8.37 46.84
C THR A 10 33.04 7.88 45.66
N HIS A 11 33.55 8.04 44.43
CA HIS A 11 33.03 7.40 43.21
C HIS A 11 33.68 6.03 42.99
N TYR A 12 33.02 5.15 42.24
CA TYR A 12 33.66 4.34 41.18
C TYR A 12 32.73 4.20 39.97
N HIS A 13 33.31 4.27 38.76
CA HIS A 13 32.73 3.79 37.49
C HIS A 13 33.00 2.25 37.38
N SER A 14 32.56 1.48 36.37
CA SER A 14 32.23 1.80 34.96
C SER A 14 31.30 0.76 34.30
N GLU A 15 30.86 1.10 33.07
CA GLU A 15 30.39 0.18 32.00
C GLU A 15 29.13 -0.69 32.25
N SER A 16 28.35 -1.07 31.23
CA SER A 16 28.48 -0.84 29.78
C SER A 16 27.15 -0.30 29.20
N SER A 17 27.20 0.83 28.49
CA SER A 17 26.13 1.22 27.57
C SER A 17 26.32 0.43 26.28
N LYS A 18 25.30 -0.33 25.86
CA LYS A 18 25.32 -1.01 24.57
C LYS A 18 24.87 -0.04 23.48
N ASP A 19 25.83 0.45 22.69
CA ASP A 19 25.56 1.24 21.50
C ASP A 19 24.75 0.42 20.50
N TYR A 20 23.43 0.68 20.44
CA TYR A 20 22.60 0.29 19.31
C TYR A 20 23.04 1.12 18.11
N LYS A 21 24.05 0.62 17.39
CA LYS A 21 24.52 1.18 16.12
C LYS A 21 23.31 1.37 15.21
N SER A 22 22.95 2.63 14.96
CA SER A 22 21.95 3.00 13.98
C SER A 22 22.41 2.50 12.62
N HIS A 23 21.88 1.35 12.22
CA HIS A 23 21.96 0.91 10.85
C HIS A 23 21.20 1.97 10.06
N GLY A 24 21.94 2.78 9.32
CA GLY A 24 21.38 3.94 8.65
C GLY A 24 20.22 3.49 7.80
N MET A 25 19.01 3.94 8.15
CA MET A 25 17.87 3.85 7.24
C MET A 25 18.33 4.53 5.96
N GLN A 26 18.53 3.74 4.90
CA GLN A 26 18.87 4.30 3.59
C GLN A 26 17.79 5.33 3.28
N GLN A 27 18.18 6.59 3.12
CA GLN A 27 17.21 7.63 2.76
C GLN A 27 16.55 7.15 1.48
N ALA A 28 15.23 6.96 1.52
CA ALA A 28 14.47 6.53 0.36
C ALA A 28 14.79 7.51 -0.78
N ASN A 29 15.31 6.99 -1.89
CA ASN A 29 15.76 7.82 -3.02
C ASN A 29 14.62 8.75 -3.42
N PHE A 30 14.78 10.04 -3.16
CA PHE A 30 13.74 11.02 -3.38
C PHE A 30 13.47 11.13 -4.88
N ILE A 31 12.28 10.70 -5.30
CA ILE A 31 11.79 10.90 -6.65
C ILE A 31 11.24 12.33 -6.69
N PRO A 32 11.85 13.25 -7.46
CA PRO A 32 11.36 14.62 -7.55
C PRO A 32 10.07 14.71 -8.37
N ASP A 33 9.18 15.63 -7.98
CA ASP A 33 7.94 15.94 -8.68
C ASP A 33 8.23 16.64 -10.03
N ASN A 34 8.55 15.84 -11.05
CA ASN A 34 8.88 16.31 -12.39
C ASN A 34 7.64 16.52 -13.30
N PHE A 35 6.44 16.17 -12.82
CA PHE A 35 5.20 16.10 -13.62
C PHE A 35 4.17 17.12 -13.14
N ASN A 36 3.50 17.77 -14.09
CA ASN A 36 2.53 18.85 -13.84
C ASN A 36 1.10 18.49 -14.27
N SER A 37 0.88 17.26 -14.75
CA SER A 37 -0.41 16.74 -15.25
C SER A 37 -0.41 15.21 -15.24
N LEU A 38 -1.59 14.59 -15.21
CA LEU A 38 -1.70 13.13 -15.26
C LEU A 38 -1.29 12.58 -16.64
N ASP A 39 -1.56 13.30 -17.73
CA ASP A 39 -1.10 12.95 -19.09
C ASP A 39 0.42 12.76 -19.18
N GLN A 40 1.19 13.59 -18.46
CA GLN A 40 2.65 13.45 -18.37
C GLN A 40 3.08 12.22 -17.58
N VAL A 41 2.34 11.83 -16.53
CA VAL A 41 2.59 10.60 -15.78
C VAL A 41 2.27 9.37 -16.64
N ILE A 42 1.12 9.36 -17.32
CA ILE A 42 0.72 8.31 -18.28
C ILE A 42 1.79 8.16 -19.38
N SER A 43 2.26 9.26 -19.94
CA SER A 43 3.32 9.26 -20.96
C SER A 43 4.62 8.68 -20.41
N ALA A 44 5.08 9.14 -19.25
CA ALA A 44 6.32 8.67 -18.62
C ALA A 44 6.26 7.19 -18.21
N LEU A 45 5.10 6.67 -17.78
CA LEU A 45 4.90 5.24 -17.52
C LEU A 45 5.06 4.41 -18.80
N ARG A 46 4.46 4.85 -19.91
CA ARG A 46 4.57 4.20 -21.21
C ARG A 46 6.00 4.25 -21.77
N GLU A 47 6.66 5.40 -21.66
CA GLU A 47 8.08 5.58 -22.02
C GLU A 47 9.03 4.73 -21.14
N SER A 48 8.63 4.45 -19.89
CA SER A 48 9.35 3.55 -18.99
C SER A 48 9.10 2.05 -19.27
N GLY A 49 8.33 1.72 -20.31
CA GLY A 49 8.07 0.34 -20.72
C GLY A 49 6.87 -0.33 -20.03
N LEU A 50 5.97 0.43 -19.39
CA LEU A 50 4.66 -0.10 -19.00
C LEU A 50 3.81 -0.28 -20.26
N GLU A 51 3.82 -1.49 -20.82
CA GLU A 51 2.99 -1.86 -21.97
C GLU A 51 1.57 -2.26 -21.50
N SER A 52 1.49 -3.08 -20.44
CA SER A 52 0.25 -3.57 -19.85
C SER A 52 0.41 -3.98 -18.37
N SER A 53 -0.73 -4.24 -17.70
CA SER A 53 -0.85 -4.61 -16.28
C SER A 53 -2.26 -5.17 -15.99
N ASN A 54 -2.45 -5.75 -14.80
CA ASN A 54 -3.76 -5.94 -14.18
C ASN A 54 -3.76 -5.29 -12.80
N LEU A 55 -4.89 -4.72 -12.38
CA LEU A 55 -4.99 -3.93 -11.15
C LEU A 55 -5.85 -4.61 -10.07
N ILE A 56 -5.30 -4.75 -8.86
CA ILE A 56 -6.04 -5.17 -7.65
C ILE A 56 -6.10 -3.99 -6.68
N LEU A 57 -7.29 -3.71 -6.12
CA LEU A 57 -7.50 -2.60 -5.19
C LEU A 57 -7.90 -3.09 -3.80
N GLY A 58 -7.13 -2.70 -2.78
CA GLY A 58 -7.48 -2.84 -1.37
C GLY A 58 -7.90 -1.51 -0.76
N ILE A 59 -8.98 -1.48 0.01
CA ILE A 59 -9.47 -0.29 0.72
C ILE A 59 -9.58 -0.57 2.22
N ASP A 60 -8.83 0.22 2.99
CA ASP A 60 -8.92 0.31 4.44
C ASP A 60 -10.28 0.89 4.84
N PHE A 61 -11.05 0.14 5.62
CA PHE A 61 -12.29 0.53 6.29
C PHE A 61 -12.18 0.40 7.82
N THR A 62 -10.98 0.56 8.36
CA THR A 62 -10.78 0.69 9.80
C THR A 62 -11.42 1.97 10.33
N LYS A 63 -11.84 1.92 11.59
CA LYS A 63 -12.44 3.04 12.33
C LYS A 63 -11.49 4.23 12.50
N SER A 64 -10.18 4.04 12.32
CA SER A 64 -9.19 5.12 12.38
C SER A 64 -9.53 6.28 11.42
N ASN A 65 -10.18 5.95 10.29
CA ASN A 65 -10.68 6.88 9.31
C ASN A 65 -11.70 7.89 9.85
N GLU A 66 -12.37 7.63 10.97
CA GLU A 66 -13.27 8.59 11.62
C GLU A 66 -12.55 9.85 12.10
N TRP A 67 -11.30 9.72 12.56
CA TRP A 67 -10.56 10.82 13.21
C TRP A 67 -9.29 11.27 12.49
N THR A 68 -8.72 10.48 11.57
CA THR A 68 -7.55 10.91 10.78
C THR A 68 -7.85 12.13 9.89
N GLY A 69 -9.10 12.29 9.44
CA GLY A 69 -9.60 13.48 8.73
C GLY A 69 -9.67 14.79 9.54
N LYS A 70 -9.28 14.78 10.83
CA LYS A 70 -9.27 15.94 11.75
C LYS A 70 -8.57 17.19 11.18
N HIS A 71 -7.50 17.01 10.42
CA HIS A 71 -6.70 18.12 9.87
C HIS A 71 -6.77 18.21 8.33
N SER A 72 -7.02 17.11 7.63
CA SER A 72 -7.01 17.02 6.15
C SER A 72 -8.39 17.09 5.50
N PHE A 73 -9.47 16.73 6.22
CA PHE A 73 -10.81 16.58 5.64
C PHE A 73 -11.91 17.21 6.52
N ASN A 74 -11.65 18.44 6.99
CA ASN A 74 -12.59 19.27 7.74
C ASN A 74 -13.19 18.60 9.01
N ARG A 75 -12.41 17.74 9.69
CA ARG A 75 -12.87 16.95 10.86
C ARG A 75 -14.00 15.97 10.58
N ARG A 76 -14.15 15.53 9.33
CA ARG A 76 -15.05 14.44 8.93
C ARG A 76 -14.25 13.14 8.79
N SER A 77 -14.95 12.00 8.84
CA SER A 77 -14.36 10.70 8.47
C SER A 77 -13.80 10.74 7.05
N LEU A 78 -12.69 10.04 6.79
CA LEU A 78 -12.14 9.87 5.44
C LEU A 78 -13.07 9.09 4.50
N HIS A 79 -14.15 8.47 5.01
CA HIS A 79 -15.23 7.89 4.20
C HIS A 79 -16.51 8.77 4.15
N ALA A 80 -16.51 9.99 4.68
CA ALA A 80 -17.73 10.80 4.79
C ALA A 80 -18.24 11.32 3.43
N ILE A 81 -19.11 10.53 2.79
CA ILE A 81 -19.79 10.83 1.52
C ILE A 81 -20.59 12.13 1.63
N GLY A 82 -20.56 12.92 0.56
CA GLY A 82 -21.33 14.15 0.38
C GLY A 82 -20.93 14.87 -0.91
N ASP A 83 -21.19 16.17 -0.98
CA ASP A 83 -21.01 17.00 -2.19
C ASP A 83 -19.55 17.09 -2.68
N ARG A 84 -18.58 16.86 -1.78
CA ARG A 84 -17.14 16.83 -2.10
C ARG A 84 -16.60 15.41 -1.97
N PRO A 85 -15.92 14.87 -3.00
CA PRO A 85 -15.32 13.54 -2.97
C PRO A 85 -14.40 13.33 -1.77
N THR A 86 -14.43 12.13 -1.19
CA THR A 86 -13.50 11.77 -0.10
C THR A 86 -12.06 11.63 -0.61
N PRO A 87 -11.04 11.61 0.27
CA PRO A 87 -9.66 11.37 -0.15
C PRO A 87 -9.46 9.99 -0.80
N TYR A 88 -10.23 8.97 -0.39
CA TYR A 88 -10.27 7.69 -1.09
C TYR A 88 -10.84 7.82 -2.50
N GLU A 89 -11.97 8.52 -2.67
CA GLU A 89 -12.55 8.73 -4.01
C GLU A 89 -11.61 9.50 -4.93
N GLN A 90 -10.89 10.49 -4.41
CA GLN A 90 -9.85 11.23 -5.14
C GLN A 90 -8.70 10.31 -5.55
N ALA A 91 -8.19 9.49 -4.63
CA ALA A 91 -7.14 8.51 -4.92
C ALA A 91 -7.59 7.49 -5.99
N ILE A 92 -8.78 6.90 -5.84
CA ILE A 92 -9.36 5.95 -6.80
C ILE A 92 -9.53 6.60 -8.18
N SER A 93 -9.97 7.86 -8.23
CA SER A 93 -10.11 8.61 -9.50
C SER A 93 -8.76 8.89 -10.17
N ILE A 94 -7.74 9.29 -9.40
CA ILE A 94 -6.39 9.56 -9.91
C ILE A 94 -5.71 8.28 -10.39
N ILE A 95 -5.77 7.21 -9.61
CA ILE A 95 -5.25 5.88 -9.96
C ILE A 95 -5.94 5.39 -11.24
N GLY A 96 -7.27 5.45 -11.29
CA GLY A 96 -8.03 5.01 -12.46
C GLY A 96 -7.69 5.78 -13.73
N HIS A 97 -7.67 7.10 -13.67
CA HIS A 97 -7.28 7.93 -14.82
C HIS A 97 -5.84 7.68 -15.29
N THR A 98 -4.93 7.37 -14.36
CA THR A 98 -3.50 7.16 -14.68
C THR A 98 -3.18 5.74 -15.15
N LEU A 99 -3.87 4.72 -14.63
CA LEU A 99 -3.52 3.31 -14.85
C LEU A 99 -4.51 2.52 -15.73
N SER A 100 -5.78 2.92 -15.87
CA SER A 100 -6.70 2.26 -16.80
C SER A 100 -6.23 2.23 -18.28
N PRO A 101 -5.39 3.15 -18.80
CA PRO A 101 -4.80 3.02 -20.13
C PRO A 101 -3.76 1.87 -20.29
N PHE A 102 -3.56 1.07 -19.26
CA PHE A 102 -2.64 -0.08 -19.20
C PHE A 102 -3.28 -1.35 -18.60
N ASP A 103 -4.55 -1.32 -18.18
CA ASP A 103 -5.24 -2.47 -17.57
C ASP A 103 -5.79 -3.37 -18.68
N GLU A 104 -5.36 -4.64 -18.78
CA GLU A 104 -5.59 -5.46 -19.99
C GLU A 104 -7.06 -5.79 -20.27
N ASP A 105 -7.85 -6.02 -19.22
CA ASP A 105 -9.24 -6.49 -19.29
C ASP A 105 -10.25 -5.49 -18.68
N ASN A 106 -9.79 -4.42 -18.04
CA ASN A 106 -10.60 -3.48 -17.26
C ASN A 106 -11.39 -4.18 -16.12
N LEU A 107 -10.90 -5.32 -15.63
CA LEU A 107 -11.50 -6.08 -14.53
C LEU A 107 -10.65 -5.92 -13.26
N ILE A 108 -11.21 -5.22 -12.27
CA ILE A 108 -10.48 -4.82 -11.06
C ILE A 108 -11.02 -5.59 -9.86
N PRO A 109 -10.35 -6.67 -9.39
CA PRO A 109 -10.62 -7.27 -8.08
C PRO A 109 -10.49 -6.22 -6.97
N CYS A 110 -11.60 -5.97 -6.27
CA CYS A 110 -11.70 -4.91 -5.27
C CYS A 110 -12.07 -5.51 -3.90
N TYR A 111 -11.30 -5.16 -2.88
CA TYR A 111 -11.41 -5.73 -1.55
C TYR A 111 -11.44 -4.65 -0.46
N GLY A 112 -12.23 -4.88 0.59
CA GLY A 112 -12.23 -4.08 1.81
C GLY A 112 -11.66 -4.84 3.00
N PHE A 113 -11.04 -4.13 3.94
CA PHE A 113 -10.48 -4.71 5.17
C PHE A 113 -10.64 -3.79 6.38
N GLY A 114 -10.64 -4.37 7.59
CA GLY A 114 -10.72 -3.65 8.86
C GLY A 114 -12.12 -3.19 9.30
N ASP A 115 -13.18 -3.61 8.61
CA ASP A 115 -14.54 -3.40 9.09
C ASP A 115 -14.92 -4.40 10.20
N ALA A 116 -16.10 -4.23 10.80
CA ALA A 116 -16.58 -5.09 11.88
C ALA A 116 -16.80 -6.55 11.47
N SER A 117 -16.96 -6.85 10.17
CA SER A 117 -17.05 -8.20 9.64
C SER A 117 -15.68 -8.88 9.47
N THR A 118 -14.66 -8.17 8.95
CA THR A 118 -13.35 -8.80 8.67
C THR A 118 -12.35 -8.74 9.82
N ARG A 119 -12.38 -7.66 10.60
CA ARG A 119 -11.32 -7.24 11.54
C ARG A 119 -9.92 -7.36 10.89
N ASP A 120 -8.97 -7.94 11.59
CA ASP A 120 -7.56 -8.15 11.25
C ASP A 120 -7.26 -9.55 10.68
N HIS A 121 -8.27 -10.35 10.31
CA HIS A 121 -8.07 -11.75 9.89
C HIS A 121 -8.48 -12.04 8.43
N SER A 122 -9.25 -11.18 7.80
CA SER A 122 -9.83 -11.44 6.47
C SER A 122 -10.00 -10.17 5.64
N VAL A 123 -10.51 -10.33 4.42
CA VAL A 123 -11.05 -9.25 3.56
C VAL A 123 -12.48 -9.58 3.18
N PHE A 124 -13.26 -8.57 2.79
CA PHE A 124 -14.48 -8.78 2.01
C PHE A 124 -14.24 -8.36 0.57
N SER A 125 -14.70 -9.15 -0.40
CA SER A 125 -14.74 -8.69 -1.80
C SER A 125 -15.88 -7.70 -2.01
N PHE A 126 -15.71 -6.78 -2.95
CA PHE A 126 -16.71 -5.78 -3.29
C PHE A 126 -18.00 -6.41 -3.82
N TYR A 127 -17.94 -7.58 -4.46
CA TYR A 127 -19.10 -8.35 -4.87
C TYR A 127 -19.03 -9.80 -4.36
N PRO A 128 -20.17 -10.53 -4.31
CA PRO A 128 -20.17 -11.97 -4.06
C PRO A 128 -19.25 -12.71 -5.03
N ASP A 129 -18.82 -13.91 -4.61
CA ASP A 129 -18.07 -14.86 -5.43
C ASP A 129 -16.79 -14.28 -6.08
N ASN A 130 -16.20 -13.25 -5.43
CA ASN A 130 -15.04 -12.48 -5.86
C ASN A 130 -15.17 -11.81 -7.25
N HIS A 131 -16.39 -11.51 -7.70
CA HIS A 131 -16.62 -10.85 -8.99
C HIS A 131 -15.91 -9.47 -9.03
N PRO A 132 -15.05 -9.20 -10.04
CA PRO A 132 -14.32 -7.94 -10.16
C PRO A 132 -15.25 -6.77 -10.51
N CYS A 133 -14.78 -5.53 -10.35
CA CYS A 133 -15.47 -4.34 -10.85
C CYS A 133 -15.04 -4.07 -12.30
N CYS A 134 -15.99 -3.72 -13.18
CA CYS A 134 -15.69 -3.30 -14.55
C CYS A 134 -15.27 -1.83 -14.57
N GLY A 135 -13.96 -1.59 -14.45
CA GLY A 135 -13.35 -0.27 -14.46
C GLY A 135 -13.62 0.59 -13.21
N PHE A 136 -12.85 1.68 -13.10
CA PHE A 136 -12.82 2.53 -11.90
C PHE A 136 -14.15 3.28 -11.63
N GLU A 137 -15.02 3.45 -12.63
CA GLU A 137 -16.37 3.98 -12.42
C GLU A 137 -17.24 3.04 -11.57
N GLU A 138 -17.17 1.72 -11.82
CA GLU A 138 -17.85 0.74 -10.98
C GLU A 138 -17.22 0.66 -9.59
N VAL A 139 -15.89 0.72 -9.48
CA VAL A 139 -15.18 0.77 -8.19
C VAL A 139 -15.70 1.91 -7.32
N LEU A 140 -15.81 3.13 -7.86
CA LEU A 140 -16.36 4.29 -7.16
C LEU A 140 -17.85 4.10 -6.79
N SER A 141 -18.65 3.61 -7.74
CA SER A 141 -20.07 3.33 -7.55
C SER A 141 -20.30 2.30 -6.43
N ARG A 142 -19.44 1.27 -6.35
CA ARG A 142 -19.53 0.18 -5.39
C ARG A 142 -18.95 0.56 -4.03
N TYR A 143 -17.84 1.30 -3.99
CA TYR A 143 -17.31 1.94 -2.77
C TYR A 143 -18.39 2.78 -2.06
N ARG A 144 -19.09 3.66 -2.79
CA ARG A 144 -20.17 4.49 -2.22
C ARG A 144 -21.29 3.65 -1.59
N LYS A 145 -21.72 2.57 -2.27
CA LYS A 145 -22.75 1.64 -1.77
C LYS A 145 -22.31 0.91 -0.50
N ILE A 146 -21.04 0.49 -0.43
CA ILE A 146 -20.46 -0.21 0.72
C ILE A 146 -20.33 0.74 1.92
N VAL A 147 -19.77 1.93 1.71
CA VAL A 147 -19.61 2.98 2.74
C VAL A 147 -20.94 3.37 3.39
N SER A 148 -22.04 3.46 2.63
CA SER A 148 -23.36 3.79 3.19
C SER A 148 -23.98 2.71 4.11
N HIS A 149 -23.38 1.51 4.20
CA HIS A 149 -23.86 0.41 5.04
C HIS A 149 -22.78 -0.12 6.02
N LEU A 150 -21.65 0.56 6.13
CA LEU A 150 -20.45 0.06 6.81
C LEU A 150 -20.47 0.33 8.34
N ASN A 151 -20.10 -0.69 9.11
CA ASN A 151 -19.69 -0.56 10.51
C ASN A 151 -18.17 -0.72 10.58
N LEU A 152 -17.44 0.39 10.79
CA LEU A 152 -15.98 0.39 10.87
C LEU A 152 -15.50 -0.27 12.18
N SER A 153 -14.30 -0.89 12.19
CA SER A 153 -13.76 -1.53 13.40
C SER A 153 -12.33 -1.11 13.77
N ASP A 154 -11.97 -1.38 15.02
CA ASP A 154 -10.66 -1.04 15.58
C ASP A 154 -9.61 -2.13 15.25
N ASN A 155 -8.58 -1.72 14.50
CA ASN A 155 -7.38 -2.47 14.08
C ASN A 155 -7.57 -3.50 12.95
N CYS A 156 -6.77 -3.35 11.89
CA CYS A 156 -6.45 -4.36 10.88
C CYS A 156 -5.04 -4.08 10.35
N SER A 157 -4.35 -5.12 9.85
CA SER A 157 -3.04 -4.99 9.22
C SER A 157 -3.13 -5.07 7.70
N VAL A 158 -2.19 -4.43 7.01
CA VAL A 158 -2.03 -4.55 5.54
C VAL A 158 -1.71 -6.00 5.12
N MET A 159 -1.15 -6.81 6.03
CA MET A 159 -0.84 -8.23 5.80
C MET A 159 -2.11 -9.08 5.68
N ALA A 160 -3.15 -8.78 6.45
CA ALA A 160 -4.43 -9.47 6.35
C ALA A 160 -5.05 -9.27 4.96
N TRP A 161 -4.94 -8.07 4.39
CA TRP A 161 -5.33 -7.80 3.00
C TRP A 161 -4.47 -8.58 2.00
N LEU A 162 -3.13 -8.47 2.10
CA LEU A 162 -2.22 -9.15 1.18
C LEU A 162 -2.47 -10.68 1.17
N LEU A 163 -2.51 -11.33 2.34
CA LEU A 163 -2.74 -12.77 2.45
C LEU A 163 -4.08 -13.19 1.83
N ASN A 164 -5.18 -12.50 2.14
CA ASN A 164 -6.50 -12.89 1.63
C ASN A 164 -6.78 -12.41 0.18
N SER A 165 -5.81 -11.78 -0.49
CA SER A 165 -5.91 -11.35 -1.91
C SER A 165 -5.08 -12.20 -2.88
N MET A 166 -4.39 -13.23 -2.37
CA MET A 166 -3.51 -14.13 -3.13
C MET A 166 -4.07 -15.55 -3.16
N GLU A 167 -3.63 -16.37 -4.12
CA GLU A 167 -3.87 -17.82 -4.09
C GLU A 167 -3.21 -18.49 -2.87
N GLU A 168 -3.82 -19.54 -2.34
CA GLU A 168 -3.27 -20.38 -1.24
C GLU A 168 -1.87 -20.95 -1.57
N SER A 169 -1.63 -21.23 -2.85
CA SER A 169 -0.35 -21.65 -3.43
C SER A 169 0.79 -20.63 -3.22
N VAL A 170 0.44 -19.34 -3.06
CA VAL A 170 1.35 -18.21 -2.84
C VAL A 170 1.41 -17.86 -1.36
N THR A 171 0.26 -17.77 -0.66
CA THR A 171 0.20 -17.34 0.75
C THR A 171 0.99 -18.26 1.68
N THR A 172 0.99 -19.56 1.42
CA THR A 172 1.73 -20.57 2.19
C THR A 172 3.24 -20.29 2.27
N ASN A 173 3.82 -19.56 1.31
CA ASN A 173 5.23 -19.18 1.32
C ASN A 173 5.55 -17.95 2.18
N VAL A 174 4.54 -17.14 2.54
CA VAL A 174 4.69 -15.89 3.31
C VAL A 174 3.84 -15.83 4.59
N MET A 175 3.13 -16.91 4.92
CA MET A 175 2.23 -17.02 6.08
C MET A 175 2.91 -16.76 7.45
N PHE A 176 4.24 -16.88 7.53
CA PHE A 176 5.02 -16.77 8.77
C PHE A 176 5.90 -15.52 8.88
N VAL A 177 5.79 -14.56 7.96
CA VAL A 177 6.51 -13.27 8.09
C VAL A 177 5.76 -12.34 9.05
N GLU A 178 6.48 -11.46 9.76
CA GLU A 178 5.88 -10.61 10.82
C GLU A 178 5.46 -9.22 10.33
N THR A 179 5.96 -8.76 9.17
CA THR A 179 5.62 -7.45 8.60
C THR A 179 5.23 -7.49 7.12
N ALA A 180 4.38 -6.55 6.70
CA ALA A 180 3.99 -6.38 5.29
C ALA A 180 5.18 -6.06 4.37
N LYS A 181 6.26 -5.48 4.91
CA LYS A 181 7.50 -5.24 4.17
C LYS A 181 8.23 -6.55 3.87
N GLU A 182 8.38 -7.43 4.86
CA GLU A 182 9.01 -8.74 4.67
C GLU A 182 8.20 -9.62 3.72
N MET A 183 6.87 -9.56 3.82
CA MET A 183 5.96 -10.19 2.85
C MET A 183 6.23 -9.71 1.42
N TRP A 184 6.28 -8.40 1.20
CA TRP A 184 6.57 -7.83 -0.12
C TRP A 184 7.96 -8.19 -0.64
N ASP A 185 9.00 -8.09 0.21
CA ASP A 185 10.37 -8.43 -0.18
C ASP A 185 10.54 -9.93 -0.49
N ALA A 186 9.84 -10.81 0.24
CA ALA A 186 9.80 -12.24 -0.04
C ALA A 186 9.08 -12.55 -1.36
N LEU A 187 7.89 -11.97 -1.59
CA LEU A 187 7.15 -12.13 -2.84
C LEU A 187 7.94 -11.61 -4.04
N ARG A 188 8.61 -10.44 -3.92
CA ARG A 188 9.55 -9.94 -4.92
C ARG A 188 10.70 -10.92 -5.15
N GLY A 189 11.29 -11.45 -4.09
CA GLY A 189 12.39 -12.42 -4.19
C GLY A 189 12.02 -13.74 -4.87
N MET A 190 10.75 -14.17 -4.77
CA MET A 190 10.26 -15.44 -5.32
C MET A 190 9.62 -15.31 -6.72
N TYR A 191 8.89 -14.23 -6.98
CA TYR A 191 8.02 -14.10 -8.15
C TYR A 191 8.36 -12.93 -9.08
N SER A 192 9.33 -12.06 -8.72
CA SER A 192 9.69 -10.93 -9.60
C SER A 192 10.47 -11.38 -10.83
N ASN A 193 10.11 -10.81 -11.98
CA ASN A 193 10.82 -10.98 -13.25
C ASN A 193 12.10 -10.12 -13.38
N ASP A 194 12.55 -9.45 -12.30
CA ASP A 194 13.79 -8.64 -12.25
C ASP A 194 15.06 -9.35 -12.75
N LYS A 195 15.03 -10.70 -12.83
CA LYS A 195 16.11 -11.54 -13.37
C LYS A 195 15.62 -12.55 -14.41
N ASN A 196 14.58 -12.24 -15.18
CA ASN A 196 14.10 -13.12 -16.26
C ASN A 196 15.08 -13.08 -17.45
N ILE A 197 16.18 -13.84 -17.32
CA ILE A 197 17.25 -13.95 -18.32
C ILE A 197 16.69 -14.45 -19.67
N SER A 198 15.65 -15.28 -19.67
CA SER A 198 15.00 -15.75 -20.91
C SER A 198 14.33 -14.60 -21.66
N ARG A 199 13.62 -13.69 -20.99
CA ARG A 199 13.03 -12.51 -21.62
C ARG A 199 14.09 -11.49 -22.04
N VAL A 200 15.14 -11.31 -21.26
CA VAL A 200 16.31 -10.50 -21.66
C VAL A 200 16.96 -11.07 -22.93
N PHE A 201 17.10 -12.40 -23.03
CA PHE A 201 17.65 -13.08 -24.20
C PHE A 201 16.73 -12.98 -25.43
N GLU A 202 15.41 -13.15 -25.28
CA GLU A 202 14.43 -12.87 -26.34
C GLU A 202 14.57 -11.43 -26.89
N LEU A 203 14.74 -10.45 -26.00
CA LEU A 203 14.87 -9.05 -26.38
C LEU A 203 16.20 -8.78 -27.12
N TYR A 204 17.29 -9.43 -26.72
CA TYR A 204 18.55 -9.42 -27.49
C TYR A 204 18.40 -10.07 -28.87
N GLU A 205 17.81 -11.26 -28.97
CA GLU A 205 17.53 -11.94 -30.25
C GLU A 205 16.68 -11.05 -31.18
N LYS A 206 15.61 -10.43 -30.65
CA LYS A 206 14.76 -9.49 -31.40
C LYS A 206 15.54 -8.23 -31.84
N LEU A 207 16.39 -7.67 -30.98
CA LEU A 207 17.20 -6.50 -31.32
C LEU A 207 18.27 -6.79 -32.38
N PHE A 208 18.87 -8.00 -32.37
CA PHE A 208 19.88 -8.41 -33.35
C PHE A 208 19.29 -8.91 -34.67
N SER A 209 18.04 -9.41 -34.69
CA SER A 209 17.32 -9.80 -35.92
C SER A 209 16.74 -8.62 -36.72
N LEU A 210 16.89 -7.39 -36.21
CA LEU A 210 16.47 -6.13 -36.86
C LEU A 210 17.65 -5.38 -37.53
N ARG A 211 18.64 -6.12 -38.04
CA ARG A 211 19.80 -5.61 -38.80
C ARG A 211 20.04 -6.40 -40.09
#